data_AF-A0A5C7XDS1-F1
#
_entry.id   AF-A0A5C7XDS1-F1
#
_cell.length_a   1.000
_cell.length_b   1.000
_cell.length_c   1.000
_cell.angle_alpha   90.00
_cell.angle_beta   90.00
_cell.angle_gamma   90.00
#
_symmetry.space_group_name_H-M   'P 1'
#
loop_
_entity.id
_entity.type
_entity.pdbx_description
1 polymer ?
#
loop_
_entity_poly.entity_id
_entity_poly.type
_entity_poly.pdbx_seq_one_letter_code
_entity_poly.pdbx_strand_id
1 'polypeptide(L)'
;MQESSENSSLRTSRPVSRRDALRYAAAASAVAGLGVAAASTGTPRAAAAGSQLIDFAMRQIPAEHIQAAGYAGVINYVSTSRPGSSFGAKPITLPYAKSLNAAGLVIVSNYQYGKPGGTAPSDFTRGFAGGVADARTAWQLHTAAGGGKSAPIYFTIDDDINRDTWNNLAVQWFRGINSVLGVQRTGIYGGIKPCQWAADDGVIGNSSTPGRRWIWQTRSWSGGKIHPAAVLYQRVVSTASNPGPVVGGIEVDVNDVLAPDVGQWNLHP
;
A
#
# COMPACT_ATOMS: atom_id res chain seq x y z
N MET A 1 -68.60 23.18 16.51
CA MET A 1 -67.84 24.38 16.10
C MET A 1 -66.85 24.68 17.20
N GLN A 2 -65.56 24.69 16.83
CA GLN A 2 -64.39 25.21 17.54
C GLN A 2 -63.78 24.46 18.74
N GLU A 3 -62.52 24.12 18.48
CA GLU A 3 -61.39 23.69 19.30
C GLU A 3 -61.08 24.63 20.48
N SER A 4 -60.37 24.12 21.49
CA SER A 4 -59.20 24.82 22.05
C SER A 4 -58.26 23.88 22.84
N SER A 5 -57.11 23.62 22.23
CA SER A 5 -55.73 23.82 22.74
C SER A 5 -55.33 23.45 24.19
N GLU A 6 -54.49 22.40 24.24
CA GLU A 6 -53.14 22.27 24.80
C GLU A 6 -52.64 22.99 26.09
N ASN A 7 -51.87 22.17 26.80
CA ASN A 7 -50.64 22.41 27.59
C ASN A 7 -50.73 22.94 29.03
N SER A 8 -50.29 22.10 29.98
CA SER A 8 -49.04 22.39 30.69
C SER A 8 -48.43 21.12 31.33
N SER A 9 -47.11 21.02 31.17
CA SER A 9 -46.15 20.08 31.73
C SER A 9 -46.22 19.91 33.25
N LEU A 10 -45.71 18.78 33.77
CA LEU A 10 -44.70 18.74 34.85
C LEU A 10 -44.19 17.30 35.16
N ARG A 11 -42.86 17.18 35.09
CA ARG A 11 -41.93 16.54 36.06
C ARG A 11 -41.75 15.00 36.17
N THR A 12 -40.51 14.66 35.81
CA THR A 12 -39.51 13.80 36.51
C THR A 12 -39.72 12.29 36.61
N SER A 13 -38.76 11.59 36.03
CA SER A 13 -38.57 10.14 36.05
C SER A 13 -37.43 9.71 36.98
N ARG A 14 -37.55 8.45 37.42
CA ARG A 14 -36.61 7.53 38.12
C ARG A 14 -36.67 7.51 39.66
N PRO A 15 -36.33 6.37 40.33
CA PRO A 15 -35.63 5.17 39.83
C PRO A 15 -36.18 3.80 40.32
N VAL A 16 -35.90 2.70 39.61
CA VAL A 16 -35.65 1.39 40.26
C VAL A 16 -34.52 0.67 39.50
N SER A 17 -33.58 0.13 40.27
CA SER A 17 -32.33 -0.48 39.85
C SER A 17 -32.22 -1.88 40.47
N ARG A 18 -31.64 -2.79 39.68
CA ARG A 18 -30.99 -4.08 40.02
C ARG A 18 -31.89 -5.25 40.47
N ARG A 19 -31.66 -6.37 39.77
CA ARG A 19 -31.98 -7.77 40.06
C ARG A 19 -33.40 -8.19 39.67
N ASP A 20 -33.50 -8.75 38.46
CA ASP A 20 -34.06 -10.09 38.26
C ASP A 20 -33.89 -10.52 36.80
N ALA A 21 -33.89 -11.84 36.60
CA ALA A 21 -33.83 -12.56 35.34
C ALA A 21 -32.45 -12.73 34.69
N LEU A 22 -31.76 -13.81 35.08
CA LEU A 22 -31.53 -14.97 34.20
C LEU A 22 -30.77 -16.05 34.97
N ARG A 23 -31.55 -16.98 35.56
CA ARG A 23 -31.09 -18.29 36.04
C ARG A 23 -31.63 -19.33 35.06
N TYR A 24 -30.76 -20.18 34.52
CA TYR A 24 -30.92 -21.61 34.15
C TYR A 24 -29.59 -22.00 33.46
N ALA A 25 -28.65 -22.67 34.13
CA ALA A 25 -28.56 -24.09 34.49
C ALA A 25 -27.71 -24.90 33.48
N ALA A 26 -26.50 -25.30 33.88
CA ALA A 26 -25.86 -26.55 33.47
C ALA A 26 -24.80 -26.91 34.53
N ALA A 27 -25.02 -28.05 35.20
CA ALA A 27 -24.17 -28.60 36.24
C ALA A 27 -23.01 -29.41 35.65
N ALA A 28 -21.89 -29.41 36.37
CA ALA A 28 -20.71 -30.21 36.08
C ALA A 28 -20.92 -31.70 36.38
N SER A 29 -20.29 -32.57 35.61
CA SER A 29 -19.94 -33.93 36.02
C SER A 29 -18.62 -34.31 35.38
N ALA A 30 -17.63 -34.59 36.22
CA ALA A 30 -16.31 -35.09 35.86
C ALA A 30 -16.34 -36.62 35.82
N VAL A 31 -15.83 -37.22 34.75
CA VAL A 31 -15.43 -38.62 34.70
C VAL A 31 -14.08 -38.69 33.98
N ALA A 32 -13.09 -39.25 34.68
CA ALA A 32 -11.77 -39.57 34.15
C ALA A 32 -11.83 -40.82 33.26
N GLY A 33 -11.23 -40.76 32.08
CA GLY A 33 -11.11 -41.89 31.14
C GLY A 33 -9.94 -41.66 30.20
N LEU A 34 -9.17 -42.73 29.95
CA LEU A 34 -7.87 -42.79 29.30
C LEU A 34 -7.73 -41.97 28.00
N GLY A 35 -6.60 -41.28 27.88
CA GLY A 35 -6.24 -40.41 26.77
C GLY A 35 -6.10 -41.14 25.44
N VAL A 36 -7.02 -40.85 24.53
CA VAL A 36 -6.81 -40.95 23.09
C VAL A 36 -6.14 -39.64 22.67
N ALA A 37 -4.97 -39.72 22.02
CA ALA A 37 -4.30 -38.56 21.45
C ALA A 37 -5.17 -38.00 20.31
N ALA A 38 -6.10 -37.11 20.65
CA ALA A 38 -6.75 -36.26 19.68
C ALA A 38 -5.68 -35.31 19.13
N ALA A 39 -5.32 -35.48 17.86
CA ALA A 39 -4.65 -34.45 17.11
C ALA A 39 -5.50 -33.19 17.27
N SER A 40 -5.02 -32.24 18.08
CA SER A 40 -5.55 -30.90 18.09
C SER A 40 -5.33 -30.36 16.69
N THR A 41 -6.36 -30.43 15.85
CA THR A 41 -6.52 -29.53 14.73
C THR A 41 -6.47 -28.15 15.35
N GLY A 42 -5.28 -27.56 15.37
CA GLY A 42 -5.12 -26.18 15.77
C GLY A 42 -6.15 -25.42 14.97
N THR A 43 -7.09 -24.80 15.66
CA THR A 43 -7.89 -23.73 15.07
C THR A 43 -6.90 -22.89 14.27
N PRO A 44 -7.09 -22.66 12.96
CA PRO A 44 -6.20 -21.77 12.26
C PRO A 44 -6.20 -20.50 13.10
N ARG A 45 -5.07 -20.21 13.73
CA ARG A 45 -4.85 -18.90 14.32
C ARG A 45 -5.15 -18.00 13.14
N ALA A 46 -6.17 -17.15 13.27
CA ALA A 46 -6.33 -16.04 12.37
C ALA A 46 -5.10 -15.16 12.58
N ALA A 47 -3.98 -15.58 11.99
CA ALA A 47 -2.90 -14.69 11.69
C ALA A 47 -3.57 -13.68 10.80
N ALA A 48 -3.64 -12.43 11.25
CA ALA A 48 -3.75 -11.33 10.33
C ALA A 48 -2.48 -11.38 9.47
N ALA A 49 -2.46 -12.30 8.50
CA ALA A 49 -1.43 -12.41 7.49
C ALA A 49 -1.44 -11.09 6.72
N GLY A 50 -0.25 -10.52 6.54
CA GLY A 50 -0.02 -9.09 6.66
C GLY A 50 -0.93 -8.21 5.81
N SER A 51 -1.60 -7.26 6.44
CA SER A 51 -2.17 -6.10 5.75
C SER A 51 -1.09 -5.11 5.33
N GLN A 52 0.17 -5.54 5.20
CA GLN A 52 1.32 -4.68 4.99
C GLN A 52 2.29 -5.26 3.96
N LEU A 53 2.81 -4.37 3.12
CA LEU A 53 3.90 -4.61 2.19
C LEU A 53 5.13 -3.82 2.63
N ILE A 54 6.31 -4.28 2.27
CA ILE A 54 7.56 -3.55 2.51
C ILE A 54 8.19 -3.09 1.21
N ASP A 55 8.91 -1.98 1.26
CA ASP A 55 9.75 -1.53 0.16
C ASP A 55 11.17 -1.21 0.65
N PHE A 56 12.14 -1.50 -0.22
CA PHE A 56 13.57 -1.42 0.09
C PHE A 56 14.38 -1.40 -1.21
N ALA A 57 15.47 -0.63 -1.21
CA ALA A 57 16.34 -0.47 -2.37
C ALA A 57 17.73 -1.11 -2.19
N MET A 58 18.24 -1.19 -0.96
CA MET A 58 19.66 -1.46 -0.69
C MET A 58 20.12 -2.80 -1.24
N ARG A 59 19.39 -3.88 -0.98
CA ARG A 59 19.65 -5.23 -1.49
C ARG A 59 18.37 -6.08 -1.41
N GLN A 60 18.31 -7.15 -2.20
CA GLN A 60 17.23 -8.13 -2.09
C GLN A 60 17.22 -8.79 -0.71
N ILE A 61 16.02 -9.02 -0.18
CA ILE A 61 15.79 -9.72 1.08
C ILE A 61 15.28 -11.12 0.72
N PRO A 62 15.86 -12.21 1.23
CA PRO A 62 15.34 -13.55 0.99
C PRO A 62 13.85 -13.66 1.34
N ALA A 63 13.06 -14.31 0.48
CA ALA A 63 11.61 -14.35 0.58
C ALA A 63 11.12 -14.94 1.92
N GLU A 64 11.83 -15.95 2.42
CA GLU A 64 11.58 -16.58 3.72
C GLU A 64 11.74 -15.60 4.89
N HIS A 65 12.65 -14.61 4.81
CA HIS A 65 12.79 -13.59 5.85
C HIS A 65 11.62 -12.61 5.83
N ILE A 66 11.09 -12.28 4.65
CA ILE A 66 9.93 -11.40 4.49
C ILE A 66 8.68 -12.10 5.04
N GLN A 67 8.50 -13.38 4.69
CA GLN A 67 7.40 -14.21 5.18
C GLN A 67 7.47 -14.41 6.70
N ALA A 68 8.65 -14.73 7.25
CA ALA A 68 8.86 -14.89 8.68
C ALA A 68 8.63 -13.59 9.47
N ALA A 69 8.89 -12.43 8.87
CA ALA A 69 8.57 -11.13 9.43
C ALA A 69 7.07 -10.77 9.38
N GLY A 70 6.24 -11.60 8.72
CA GLY A 70 4.78 -11.46 8.70
C GLY A 70 4.23 -10.50 7.63
N TYR A 71 5.06 -10.02 6.71
CA TYR A 71 4.60 -9.18 5.60
C TYR A 71 3.96 -10.01 4.49
N ALA A 72 2.95 -9.45 3.81
CA ALA A 72 2.27 -10.15 2.72
C ALA A 72 3.01 -10.07 1.39
N GLY A 73 4.00 -9.18 1.28
CA GLY A 73 4.75 -9.02 0.04
C GLY A 73 5.58 -7.75 -0.01
N VAL A 74 5.94 -7.39 -1.23
CA VAL A 74 6.86 -6.27 -1.50
C VAL A 74 6.29 -5.30 -2.53
N ILE A 75 6.66 -4.04 -2.37
CA ILE A 75 6.64 -3.06 -3.45
C ILE A 75 8.09 -2.94 -3.94
N ASN A 76 8.38 -3.33 -5.19
CA ASN A 76 9.76 -3.44 -5.66
C ASN A 76 10.01 -2.71 -6.97
N TYR A 77 11.27 -2.31 -7.16
CA TYR A 77 11.62 -1.30 -8.16
C TYR A 77 11.80 -1.90 -9.56
N VAL A 78 11.06 -1.36 -10.52
CA VAL A 78 11.29 -1.57 -11.97
C VAL A 78 12.08 -0.39 -12.54
N SER A 79 13.16 -0.01 -11.85
CA SER A 79 14.08 1.08 -12.20
C SER A 79 15.51 0.65 -11.88
N THR A 80 16.51 1.28 -12.51
CA THR A 80 17.92 0.99 -12.28
C THR A 80 18.51 1.86 -11.18
N SER A 81 19.74 1.55 -10.75
CA SER A 81 20.52 2.46 -9.92
C SER A 81 20.88 3.73 -10.69
N ARG A 82 20.78 4.89 -10.04
CA ARG A 82 21.28 6.17 -10.58
C ARG A 82 22.80 6.30 -10.41
N PRO A 83 23.48 7.17 -11.17
CA PRO A 83 24.92 7.38 -11.09
C PRO A 83 25.38 7.63 -9.64
N GLY A 84 26.49 7.00 -9.23
CA GLY A 84 27.01 7.13 -7.87
C GLY A 84 26.21 6.39 -6.79
N SER A 85 25.22 5.58 -7.16
CA SER A 85 24.52 4.66 -6.25
C SER A 85 24.63 3.21 -6.72
N SER A 86 24.53 2.27 -5.79
CA SER A 86 24.50 0.83 -6.07
C SER A 86 23.43 0.18 -5.21
N PHE A 87 22.27 -0.05 -5.82
CA PHE A 87 21.09 -0.64 -5.17
C PHE A 87 20.89 -2.07 -5.65
N GLY A 88 21.09 -3.03 -4.76
CA GLY A 88 20.95 -4.46 -5.07
C GLY A 88 19.50 -4.93 -5.25
N ALA A 89 18.50 -4.10 -4.94
CA ALA A 89 17.09 -4.37 -5.21
C ALA A 89 16.51 -3.52 -6.37
N LYS A 90 17.37 -2.84 -7.14
CA LYS A 90 16.97 -2.04 -8.32
C LYS A 90 17.73 -2.49 -9.58
N PRO A 91 17.09 -3.19 -10.54
CA PRO A 91 15.68 -3.57 -10.58
C PRO A 91 15.37 -4.91 -9.89
N ILE A 92 14.08 -5.19 -9.69
CA ILE A 92 13.57 -6.56 -9.50
C ILE A 92 13.97 -7.44 -10.68
N THR A 93 14.26 -8.72 -10.41
CA THR A 93 14.66 -9.71 -11.41
C THR A 93 13.69 -10.88 -11.44
N LEU A 94 13.63 -11.61 -12.56
CA LEU A 94 12.77 -12.80 -12.69
C LEU A 94 13.07 -13.88 -11.63
N PRO A 95 14.34 -14.24 -11.33
CA PRO A 95 14.62 -15.21 -10.27
C PRO A 95 14.10 -14.75 -8.90
N TYR A 96 14.28 -13.47 -8.58
CA TYR A 96 13.79 -12.92 -7.32
C TYR A 96 12.26 -12.90 -7.25
N ALA A 97 11.58 -12.44 -8.31
CA ALA A 97 10.13 -12.48 -8.39
C ALA A 97 9.56 -13.90 -8.25
N LYS A 98 10.20 -14.90 -8.87
CA LYS A 98 9.84 -16.31 -8.69
C LYS A 98 10.00 -16.77 -7.24
N SER A 99 11.08 -16.37 -6.56
CA SER A 99 11.28 -16.72 -5.14
C SER A 99 10.22 -16.12 -4.23
N LEU A 100 9.82 -14.86 -4.47
CA LEU A 100 8.74 -14.19 -3.73
C LEU A 100 7.41 -14.91 -3.94
N ASN A 101 7.05 -15.17 -5.20
CA ASN A 101 5.81 -15.89 -5.53
C ASN A 101 5.78 -17.30 -4.94
N ALA A 102 6.90 -18.03 -4.95
CA ALA A 102 7.00 -19.36 -4.37
C ALA A 102 6.79 -19.35 -2.84
N ALA A 103 7.15 -18.25 -2.16
CA ALA A 103 6.87 -18.04 -0.74
C ALA A 103 5.44 -17.50 -0.47
N GLY A 104 4.60 -17.34 -1.51
CA GLY A 104 3.25 -16.81 -1.39
C GLY A 104 3.19 -15.29 -1.18
N LEU A 105 4.28 -14.57 -1.45
CA LEU A 105 4.38 -13.13 -1.30
C LEU A 105 3.87 -12.41 -2.54
N VAL A 106 3.08 -11.35 -2.36
CA VAL A 106 2.64 -10.49 -3.47
C VAL A 106 3.73 -9.52 -3.91
N ILE A 107 3.67 -9.10 -5.17
CA ILE A 107 4.62 -8.15 -5.77
C ILE A 107 3.83 -6.99 -6.38
N VAL A 108 4.24 -5.76 -6.07
CA VAL A 108 3.73 -4.52 -6.66
C VAL A 108 4.90 -3.75 -7.29
N SER A 109 4.69 -3.13 -8.45
CA SER A 109 5.75 -2.41 -9.18
C SER A 109 5.87 -0.95 -8.76
N ASN A 110 7.08 -0.49 -8.51
CA ASN A 110 7.41 0.93 -8.32
C ASN A 110 8.50 1.40 -9.29
N TYR A 111 8.40 2.63 -9.79
CA TYR A 111 9.46 3.30 -10.53
C TYR A 111 9.97 4.53 -9.78
N GLN A 112 11.27 4.53 -9.49
CA GLN A 112 12.02 5.70 -9.04
C GLN A 112 13.50 5.54 -9.41
N TYR A 113 13.95 6.35 -10.37
CA TYR A 113 15.36 6.43 -10.74
C TYR A 113 16.04 7.60 -10.02
N GLY A 114 15.51 8.80 -10.22
CA GLY A 114 15.99 10.04 -9.64
C GLY A 114 15.70 10.20 -8.14
N LYS A 115 16.35 11.18 -7.52
CA LYS A 115 16.08 11.61 -6.14
C LYS A 115 16.33 13.13 -6.00
N PRO A 116 15.51 13.88 -5.26
CA PRO A 116 15.80 15.29 -4.99
C PRO A 116 17.21 15.48 -4.42
N GLY A 117 17.95 16.46 -4.93
CA GLY A 117 19.33 16.75 -4.50
C GLY A 117 20.35 15.64 -4.82
N GLY A 118 19.97 14.60 -5.57
CA GLY A 118 20.87 13.52 -6.00
C GLY A 118 21.63 13.83 -7.28
N THR A 119 22.49 12.90 -7.67
CA THR A 119 23.21 12.90 -8.97
C THR A 119 22.29 12.80 -10.18
N ALA A 120 21.08 12.30 -9.99
CA ALA A 120 19.97 12.38 -10.93
C ALA A 120 18.79 13.05 -10.21
N PRO A 121 18.27 14.19 -10.72
CA PRO A 121 17.18 14.91 -10.08
C PRO A 121 15.88 14.10 -10.11
N SER A 122 14.85 14.54 -9.37
CA SER A 122 13.53 13.91 -9.35
C SER A 122 12.99 13.68 -10.76
N ASP A 123 12.48 12.48 -11.04
CA ASP A 123 12.17 12.02 -12.40
C ASP A 123 11.20 12.93 -13.14
N PHE A 124 10.19 13.45 -12.43
CA PHE A 124 9.16 14.34 -12.97
C PHE A 124 9.71 15.65 -13.57
N THR A 125 10.92 16.08 -13.16
CA THR A 125 11.54 17.32 -13.66
C THR A 125 11.89 17.25 -15.15
N ARG A 126 11.95 16.05 -15.73
CA ARG A 126 12.16 15.83 -17.17
C ARG A 126 10.91 15.97 -18.02
N GLY A 127 9.76 16.29 -17.42
CA GLY A 127 8.50 16.55 -18.12
C GLY A 127 8.06 15.41 -19.02
N PHE A 128 7.34 15.74 -20.11
CA PHE A 128 6.73 14.74 -21.00
C PHE A 128 7.73 13.75 -21.60
N ALA A 129 8.84 14.23 -22.17
CA ALA A 129 9.85 13.36 -22.77
C ALA A 129 10.50 12.42 -21.73
N GLY A 130 10.72 12.92 -20.51
CA GLY A 130 11.14 12.10 -19.38
C GLY A 130 10.14 10.98 -19.07
N GLY A 131 8.85 11.32 -19.04
CA GLY A 131 7.78 10.36 -18.73
C GLY A 131 7.70 9.23 -19.75
N VAL A 132 7.88 9.53 -21.04
CA VAL A 132 7.97 8.52 -22.09
C VAL A 132 9.17 7.59 -21.87
N ALA A 133 10.35 8.15 -21.59
CA ALA A 133 11.56 7.37 -21.37
C ALA A 133 11.46 6.47 -20.13
N ASP A 134 10.91 7.00 -19.05
CA ASP A 134 10.72 6.29 -17.79
C ASP A 134 9.70 5.16 -17.93
N ALA A 135 8.57 5.43 -18.57
CA ALA A 135 7.55 4.41 -18.80
C ALA A 135 8.04 3.26 -19.66
N ARG A 136 8.84 3.54 -20.71
CA ARG A 136 9.47 2.50 -21.53
C ARG A 136 10.43 1.64 -20.70
N THR A 137 11.27 2.28 -19.90
CA THR A 137 12.23 1.59 -19.01
C THR A 137 11.49 0.75 -17.97
N ALA A 138 10.50 1.34 -17.30
CA ALA A 138 9.67 0.67 -16.31
C ALA A 138 8.98 -0.56 -16.89
N TRP A 139 8.37 -0.43 -18.07
CA TRP A 139 7.67 -1.53 -18.72
C TRP A 139 8.60 -2.67 -19.15
N GLN A 140 9.76 -2.32 -19.69
CA GLN A 140 10.78 -3.30 -20.06
C GLN A 140 11.22 -4.12 -18.85
N LEU A 141 11.54 -3.44 -17.74
CA LEU A 141 12.01 -4.09 -16.51
C LEU A 141 10.90 -4.90 -15.83
N HIS A 142 9.68 -4.35 -15.77
CA HIS A 142 8.50 -5.03 -15.27
C HIS A 142 8.25 -6.35 -16.03
N THR A 143 8.23 -6.29 -17.36
CA THR A 143 8.00 -7.47 -18.21
C THR A 143 9.14 -8.47 -18.08
N ALA A 144 10.40 -8.02 -18.05
CA ALA A 144 11.57 -8.89 -17.91
C ALA A 144 11.59 -9.64 -16.56
N ALA A 145 11.00 -9.08 -15.50
CA ALA A 145 10.85 -9.71 -14.20
C ALA A 145 9.64 -10.65 -14.10
N GLY A 146 8.84 -10.80 -15.17
CA GLY A 146 7.61 -11.60 -15.16
C GLY A 146 6.40 -10.85 -14.58
N GLY A 147 6.40 -9.53 -14.66
CA GLY A 147 5.32 -8.66 -14.21
C GLY A 147 3.99 -8.94 -14.90
N GLY A 148 2.89 -8.77 -14.14
CA GLY A 148 1.54 -8.97 -14.64
C GLY A 148 1.14 -7.95 -15.72
N LYS A 149 0.58 -8.41 -16.85
CA LYS A 149 0.38 -7.57 -18.06
C LYS A 149 -0.59 -6.41 -17.87
N SER A 150 -1.49 -6.52 -16.90
CA SER A 150 -2.44 -5.46 -16.56
C SER A 150 -2.09 -4.73 -15.26
N ALA A 151 -0.98 -5.09 -14.60
CA ALA A 151 -0.60 -4.53 -13.31
C ALA A 151 -0.18 -3.06 -13.48
N PRO A 152 -0.56 -2.17 -12.55
CA PRO A 152 -0.08 -0.80 -12.56
C PRO A 152 1.39 -0.73 -12.12
N ILE A 153 2.05 0.36 -12.52
CA ILE A 153 3.35 0.77 -11.99
C ILE A 153 3.15 2.10 -11.26
N TYR A 154 3.57 2.17 -10.00
CA TYR A 154 3.56 3.41 -9.23
C TYR A 154 4.77 4.25 -9.59
N PHE A 155 4.55 5.42 -10.17
CA PHE A 155 5.58 6.38 -10.52
C PHE A 155 5.77 7.39 -9.39
N THR A 156 7.01 7.52 -8.93
CA THR A 156 7.35 8.21 -7.67
C THR A 156 7.57 9.71 -7.84
N ILE A 157 6.83 10.50 -7.05
CA ILE A 157 7.16 11.88 -6.68
C ILE A 157 7.65 11.86 -5.22
N ASP A 158 8.97 11.70 -5.05
CA ASP A 158 9.65 11.66 -3.74
C ASP A 158 10.02 13.07 -3.26
N ASP A 159 9.09 14.03 -3.34
CA ASP A 159 9.33 15.45 -3.06
C ASP A 159 8.04 16.18 -2.63
N ASP A 160 8.17 17.24 -1.83
CA ASP A 160 7.05 18.10 -1.40
C ASP A 160 6.77 19.19 -2.44
N ILE A 161 6.24 18.79 -3.59
CA ILE A 161 6.02 19.72 -4.70
C ILE A 161 4.79 20.62 -4.47
N ASN A 162 4.91 21.87 -4.90
CA ASN A 162 3.79 22.82 -4.93
C ASN A 162 2.92 22.65 -6.19
N ARG A 163 1.79 23.37 -6.25
CA ARG A 163 0.84 23.28 -7.36
C ARG A 163 1.42 23.76 -8.69
N ASP A 164 2.31 24.75 -8.66
CA ASP A 164 2.96 25.26 -9.86
C ASP A 164 3.90 24.21 -10.47
N THR A 165 4.68 23.52 -9.62
CA THR A 165 5.54 22.41 -10.05
C THR A 165 4.71 21.27 -10.64
N TRP A 166 3.56 20.96 -10.04
CA TRP A 166 2.63 19.98 -10.58
C TRP A 166 2.13 20.37 -11.98
N ASN A 167 1.55 21.58 -12.10
CA ASN A 167 0.92 22.06 -13.32
C ASN A 167 1.91 22.18 -14.49
N ASN A 168 3.17 22.54 -14.20
CA ASN A 168 4.17 22.81 -15.23
C ASN A 168 5.03 21.59 -15.59
N LEU A 169 5.34 20.71 -14.62
CA LEU A 169 6.29 19.61 -14.82
C LEU A 169 5.64 18.25 -14.58
N ALA A 170 5.11 18.01 -13.38
CA ALA A 170 4.71 16.66 -12.98
C ALA A 170 3.53 16.11 -13.80
N VAL A 171 2.52 16.93 -14.07
CA VAL A 171 1.37 16.49 -14.89
C VAL A 171 1.82 16.14 -16.32
N GLN A 172 2.81 16.86 -16.87
CA GLN A 172 3.34 16.57 -18.20
C GLN A 172 4.15 15.28 -18.22
N TRP A 173 4.91 15.01 -17.16
CA TRP A 173 5.59 13.73 -16.97
C TRP A 173 4.61 12.56 -16.91
N PHE A 174 3.54 12.66 -16.12
CA PHE A 174 2.47 11.65 -16.08
C PHE A 174 1.76 11.48 -17.44
N ARG A 175 1.54 12.56 -18.20
CA ARG A 175 1.01 12.46 -19.57
C ARG A 175 1.95 11.73 -20.52
N GLY A 176 3.26 11.94 -20.39
CA GLY A 176 4.26 11.17 -21.12
C GLY A 176 4.22 9.69 -20.75
N ILE A 177 4.12 9.36 -19.46
CA ILE A 177 3.95 7.98 -18.99
C ILE A 177 2.69 7.34 -19.60
N ASN A 178 1.57 8.08 -19.57
CA ASN A 178 0.29 7.61 -20.10
C ASN A 178 0.29 7.37 -21.62
N SER A 179 1.12 8.09 -22.38
CA SER A 179 1.28 7.81 -23.82
C SER A 179 1.93 6.46 -24.13
N VAL A 180 2.59 5.85 -23.15
CA VAL A 180 3.23 4.52 -23.28
C VAL A 180 2.39 3.45 -22.60
N LEU A 181 2.01 3.68 -21.34
CA LEU A 181 1.34 2.67 -20.51
C LEU A 181 -0.18 2.78 -20.53
N GLY A 182 -0.74 3.93 -20.90
CA GLY A 182 -2.15 4.25 -20.66
C GLY A 182 -2.46 4.50 -19.18
N VAL A 183 -3.46 5.32 -18.93
CA VAL A 183 -3.86 5.75 -17.57
C VAL A 183 -4.10 4.58 -16.62
N GLN A 184 -4.74 3.50 -17.10
CA GLN A 184 -5.15 2.38 -16.25
C GLN A 184 -3.99 1.57 -15.67
N ARG A 185 -2.77 1.69 -16.22
CA ARG A 185 -1.55 1.07 -15.67
C ARG A 185 -0.63 2.07 -14.97
N THR A 186 -1.06 3.32 -14.83
CA THR A 186 -0.27 4.37 -14.19
C THR A 186 -0.79 4.62 -12.79
N GLY A 187 0.08 4.37 -11.80
CA GLY A 187 -0.12 4.77 -10.42
C GLY A 187 0.84 5.88 -10.00
N ILE A 188 0.55 6.51 -8.87
CA ILE A 188 1.39 7.56 -8.27
C ILE A 188 1.83 7.14 -6.87
N TYR A 189 3.12 7.34 -6.58
CA TYR A 189 3.60 7.48 -5.21
C TYR A 189 3.90 8.95 -4.90
N GLY A 190 3.51 9.42 -3.70
CA GLY A 190 3.85 10.77 -3.25
C GLY A 190 3.05 11.24 -2.04
N GLY A 191 3.21 12.52 -1.69
CA GLY A 191 2.41 13.16 -0.64
C GLY A 191 0.94 13.34 -1.06
N ILE A 192 0.07 13.63 -0.09
CA ILE A 192 -1.39 13.72 -0.31
C ILE A 192 -1.79 14.71 -1.42
N LYS A 193 -1.06 15.82 -1.57
CA LYS A 193 -1.36 16.86 -2.57
C LYS A 193 -1.11 16.36 -4.01
N PRO A 194 0.09 15.87 -4.39
CA PRO A 194 0.28 15.21 -5.68
C PRO A 194 -0.71 14.08 -5.97
N CYS A 195 -1.04 13.24 -4.97
CA CYS A 195 -2.01 12.18 -5.14
C CYS A 195 -3.41 12.72 -5.51
N GLN A 196 -3.87 13.78 -4.82
CA GLN A 196 -5.13 14.44 -5.14
C GLN A 196 -5.09 15.05 -6.54
N TRP A 197 -4.04 15.78 -6.91
CA TRP A 197 -3.96 16.43 -8.22
C TRP A 197 -3.86 15.42 -9.37
N ALA A 198 -3.13 14.32 -9.19
CA ALA A 198 -3.07 13.23 -10.15
C ALA A 198 -4.45 12.61 -10.41
N ALA A 199 -5.24 12.47 -9.33
CA ALA A 199 -6.61 12.01 -9.43
C ALA A 199 -7.50 13.03 -10.16
N ASP A 200 -7.46 14.30 -9.77
CA ASP A 200 -8.29 15.37 -10.35
C ASP A 200 -8.00 15.55 -11.85
N ASP A 201 -6.72 15.50 -12.24
CA ASP A 201 -6.29 15.64 -13.64
C ASP A 201 -6.48 14.36 -14.48
N GLY A 202 -6.97 13.27 -13.87
CA GLY A 202 -7.29 12.03 -14.57
C GLY A 202 -6.07 11.29 -15.14
N VAL A 203 -4.88 11.47 -14.55
CA VAL A 203 -3.63 10.90 -15.07
C VAL A 203 -3.21 9.60 -14.39
N ILE A 204 -4.01 9.07 -13.47
CA ILE A 204 -3.82 7.77 -12.82
C ILE A 204 -5.05 6.88 -12.94
N GLY A 205 -4.83 5.57 -12.93
CA GLY A 205 -5.86 4.55 -13.08
C GLY A 205 -6.65 4.24 -11.82
N ASN A 206 -7.65 3.36 -11.97
CA ASN A 206 -8.52 2.92 -10.90
C ASN A 206 -8.20 1.49 -10.47
N SER A 207 -8.32 1.19 -9.19
CA SER A 207 -8.30 -0.20 -8.71
C SER A 207 -9.59 -0.92 -9.09
N SER A 208 -9.56 -2.26 -9.17
CA SER A 208 -10.80 -3.04 -9.26
C SER A 208 -11.66 -2.93 -7.99
N THR A 209 -11.08 -2.44 -6.89
CA THR A 209 -11.83 -2.09 -5.67
C THR A 209 -12.61 -0.79 -5.88
N PRO A 210 -13.94 -0.77 -5.70
CA PRO A 210 -14.75 0.44 -5.92
C PRO A 210 -14.28 1.65 -5.10
N GLY A 211 -14.22 2.82 -5.74
CA GLY A 211 -13.81 4.08 -5.11
C GLY A 211 -12.30 4.22 -4.85
N ARG A 212 -11.49 3.24 -5.27
CA ARG A 212 -10.04 3.24 -5.07
C ARG A 212 -9.29 3.53 -6.37
N ARG A 213 -8.13 4.17 -6.23
CA ARG A 213 -7.24 4.55 -7.33
C ARG A 213 -5.83 4.10 -7.06
N TRP A 214 -5.00 4.00 -8.10
CA TRP A 214 -3.58 3.66 -7.99
C TRP A 214 -2.76 4.77 -7.31
N ILE A 215 -3.06 4.99 -6.04
CA ILE A 215 -2.44 5.96 -5.14
C ILE A 215 -1.74 5.16 -4.05
N TRP A 216 -0.42 5.27 -4.04
CA TRP A 216 0.44 4.86 -2.95
C TRP A 216 0.93 6.11 -2.22
N GLN A 217 0.25 6.49 -1.14
CA GLN A 217 0.53 7.74 -0.47
C GLN A 217 1.59 7.56 0.62
N THR A 218 2.54 8.48 0.76
CA THR A 218 3.46 8.48 1.91
C THR A 218 2.95 9.33 3.07
N ARG A 219 3.28 8.96 4.31
CA ARG A 219 3.06 9.82 5.48
C ARG A 219 3.82 11.14 5.38
N SER A 220 4.96 11.13 4.69
CA SER A 220 5.72 12.34 4.40
C SER A 220 4.84 13.31 3.62
N TRP A 221 4.91 14.59 3.97
CA TRP A 221 4.19 15.66 3.26
C TRP A 221 2.65 15.53 3.27
N SER A 222 2.11 14.67 4.15
CA SER A 222 0.67 14.37 4.21
C SER A 222 -0.02 14.90 5.46
N GLY A 223 0.73 15.44 6.44
CA GLY A 223 0.16 16.09 7.63
C GLY A 223 -0.82 15.20 8.42
N GLY A 224 -0.58 13.89 8.46
CA GLY A 224 -1.43 12.90 9.14
C GLY A 224 -2.73 12.53 8.42
N LYS A 225 -2.97 13.04 7.20
CA LYS A 225 -4.16 12.72 6.40
C LYS A 225 -3.89 11.55 5.45
N ILE A 226 -4.93 10.81 5.09
CA ILE A 226 -4.90 9.75 4.08
C ILE A 226 -5.98 10.05 3.03
N HIS A 227 -5.61 10.03 1.75
CA HIS A 227 -6.52 10.22 0.65
C HIS A 227 -7.53 9.06 0.60
N PRO A 228 -8.85 9.32 0.54
CA PRO A 228 -9.87 8.27 0.67
C PRO A 228 -9.80 7.21 -0.43
N ALA A 229 -9.32 7.57 -1.63
CA ALA A 229 -9.13 6.63 -2.73
C ALA A 229 -7.78 5.87 -2.71
N ALA A 230 -6.90 6.10 -1.73
CA ALA A 230 -5.59 5.44 -1.67
C ALA A 230 -5.73 3.92 -1.54
N VAL A 231 -4.88 3.16 -2.24
CA VAL A 231 -4.80 1.70 -2.13
C VAL A 231 -3.62 1.26 -1.27
N LEU A 232 -2.58 2.10 -1.17
CA LEU A 232 -1.42 1.87 -0.33
C LEU A 232 -1.09 3.13 0.48
N TYR A 233 -0.58 2.95 1.70
CA TYR A 233 -0.08 4.05 2.53
C TYR A 233 1.24 3.71 3.22
N GLN A 234 2.33 4.40 2.86
CA GLN A 234 3.62 4.25 3.51
C GLN A 234 3.58 4.89 4.90
N ARG A 235 3.36 4.04 5.91
CA ARG A 235 3.25 4.41 7.33
C ARG A 235 4.62 4.59 7.98
N VAL A 236 5.62 3.84 7.54
CA VAL A 236 6.99 3.94 8.05
C VAL A 236 7.90 4.31 6.90
N VAL A 237 8.61 5.42 7.06
CA VAL A 237 9.70 5.86 6.20
C VAL A 237 10.98 5.72 7.02
N SER A 238 11.84 4.80 6.61
CA SER A 238 13.09 4.48 7.26
C SER A 238 14.10 5.57 6.98
N THR A 239 14.52 6.26 8.04
CA THR A 239 15.58 7.25 8.01
C THR A 239 16.49 7.04 9.20
N ALA A 240 17.69 7.64 9.18
CA ALA A 240 18.61 7.55 10.31
C ALA A 240 18.00 8.04 11.64
N SER A 241 17.04 8.98 11.60
CA SER A 241 16.35 9.51 12.79
C SER A 241 15.04 8.79 13.13
N ASN A 242 14.50 7.99 12.21
CA ASN A 242 13.29 7.21 12.38
C ASN A 242 13.46 5.88 11.63
N PRO A 243 14.29 4.96 12.13
CA PRO A 243 14.61 3.74 11.42
C PRO A 243 13.38 2.84 11.32
N GLY A 244 13.24 2.20 10.16
CA GLY A 244 12.23 1.18 9.93
C GLY A 244 12.56 -0.13 10.64
N PRO A 245 11.61 -1.08 10.66
CA PRO A 245 11.90 -2.43 11.16
C PRO A 245 13.00 -3.09 10.33
N VAL A 246 13.79 -3.95 10.97
CA VAL A 246 14.85 -4.70 10.30
C VAL A 246 14.32 -6.04 9.81
N VAL A 247 14.41 -6.28 8.49
CA VAL A 247 14.01 -7.53 7.85
C VAL A 247 15.18 -8.07 7.05
N GLY A 248 15.59 -9.31 7.32
CA GLY A 248 16.75 -9.93 6.68
C GLY A 248 18.04 -9.10 6.78
N GLY A 249 18.19 -8.33 7.86
CA GLY A 249 19.37 -7.52 8.15
C GLY A 249 19.45 -6.16 7.45
N ILE A 250 18.35 -5.62 6.92
CA ILE A 250 18.24 -4.21 6.50
C ILE A 250 16.97 -3.57 7.04
N GLU A 251 17.03 -2.27 7.31
CA GLU A 251 15.85 -1.47 7.61
C GLU A 251 14.98 -1.34 6.35
N VAL A 252 13.66 -1.43 6.52
CA VAL A 252 12.69 -1.36 5.42
C VAL A 252 11.61 -0.32 5.69
N ASP A 253 11.03 0.20 4.62
CA ASP A 253 9.81 1.00 4.68
C ASP A 253 8.58 0.06 4.82
N VAL A 254 7.52 0.54 5.47
CA VAL A 254 6.31 -0.25 5.73
C VAL A 254 5.07 0.45 5.19
N ASN A 255 4.28 -0.30 4.44
CA ASN A 255 3.14 0.18 3.68
C ASN A 255 1.87 -0.57 4.08
N ASP A 256 0.85 0.15 4.52
CA ASP A 256 -0.48 -0.42 4.77
C ASP A 256 -1.20 -0.69 3.45
N VAL A 257 -1.83 -1.85 3.35
CA VAL A 257 -2.76 -2.26 2.28
C VAL A 257 -4.15 -1.73 2.62
N LEU A 258 -4.65 -0.79 1.80
CA LEU A 258 -5.94 -0.10 2.03
C LEU A 258 -7.07 -0.61 1.12
N ALA A 259 -6.77 -1.53 0.20
CA ALA A 259 -7.73 -2.15 -0.71
C ALA A 259 -7.35 -3.61 -0.98
N PRO A 260 -8.30 -4.50 -1.29
CA PRO A 260 -8.00 -5.86 -1.73
C PRO A 260 -7.14 -5.91 -3.00
N ASP A 261 -7.34 -4.95 -3.91
CA ASP A 261 -6.54 -4.78 -5.11
C ASP A 261 -5.71 -3.50 -5.02
N VAL A 262 -4.41 -3.68 -4.81
CA VAL A 262 -3.39 -2.63 -4.75
C VAL A 262 -2.47 -2.64 -5.98
N GLY A 263 -2.81 -3.42 -7.02
CA GLY A 263 -1.96 -3.60 -8.19
C GLY A 263 -1.00 -4.78 -8.10
N GLN A 264 -1.27 -5.76 -7.24
CA GLN A 264 -0.42 -6.94 -7.09
C GLN A 264 -0.44 -7.83 -8.34
N TRP A 265 0.74 -8.27 -8.80
CA TRP A 265 0.90 -8.93 -10.10
C TRP A 265 0.02 -10.16 -10.30
N ASN A 266 -0.24 -10.92 -9.25
CA ASN A 266 -1.06 -12.14 -9.30
C ASN A 266 -2.56 -11.89 -9.54
N LEU A 267 -3.06 -10.67 -9.33
CA LEU A 267 -4.42 -10.26 -9.73
C LEU A 267 -4.48 -9.66 -11.13
N HIS A 268 -3.32 -9.50 -11.78
CA HIS A 268 -3.18 -8.79 -13.05
C HIS A 268 -2.33 -9.57 -14.08
N PRO A 269 -2.64 -10.85 -14.37
CA PRO A 269 -1.82 -11.69 -15.26
C PRO A 269 -1.69 -11.15 -16.70
#